data_AF-A0A3D1G326-F1
#
_entry.id   AF-A0A3D1G326-F1
#
_cell.length_a   1.000
_cell.length_b   1.000
_cell.length_c   1.000
_cell.angle_alpha   90.00
_cell.angle_beta   90.00
_cell.angle_gamma   90.00
#
_symmetry.space_group_name_H-M   'P 1'
#
loop_
_entity.id
_entity.type
_entity.pdbx_description
1 polymer ?
#
loop_
_entity_poly.entity_id
_entity_poly.type
_entity_poly.pdbx_seq_one_letter_code
_entity_poly.pdbx_strand_id
1 'polypeptide(L)' 'MAEPQTASNTEEQSVYDKLTGVQKSAILMMLLGEDEASEILKNLSPKEVQNLGTAMYSVQGLDQDTVNRVL' A
#
# COMPACT_ATOMS: atom_id res chain seq x y z
N MET A 1 46.93 9.16 -0.12
CA MET A 1 45.78 9.96 0.32
C MET A 1 44.58 9.04 0.28
N ALA A 2 44.18 8.52 1.44
CA ALA A 2 42.98 7.71 1.54
C ALA A 2 41.82 8.69 1.70
N GLU A 3 40.91 8.70 0.73
CA GLU A 3 39.59 9.27 0.91
C GLU A 3 38.65 8.10 1.21
N PRO A 4 38.24 7.89 2.47
CA PRO A 4 37.13 7.02 2.78
C PRO A 4 35.84 7.85 2.79
N GLN A 5 34.73 7.17 2.47
CA GLN A 5 33.32 7.57 2.69
C GLN A 5 32.72 8.44 1.57
N THR A 6 31.79 7.91 0.77
CA THR A 6 30.39 7.85 1.21
C THR A 6 29.68 6.59 0.67
N ALA A 7 29.48 5.64 1.57
CA ALA A 7 28.44 4.63 1.42
C ALA A 7 27.11 5.27 1.84
N SER A 8 26.22 5.51 0.89
CA SER A 8 24.81 5.81 1.18
C SER A 8 23.94 5.30 0.04
N ASN A 9 23.92 3.97 -0.13
CA ASN A 9 22.96 3.28 -0.98
C ASN A 9 21.83 2.71 -0.11
N THR A 10 21.06 3.58 0.58
CA THR A 10 20.07 3.12 1.58
C THR A 10 18.69 3.80 1.54
N GLU A 11 18.41 4.80 0.71
CA GLU A 11 17.12 5.54 0.84
C GLU A 11 16.23 5.56 -0.40
N GLU A 12 16.18 4.46 -1.15
CA GLU A 12 14.98 4.12 -1.94
C GLU A 12 14.28 2.89 -1.34
N GLN A 13 13.99 2.94 -0.04
CA GLN A 13 12.94 2.08 0.49
C GLN A 13 11.65 2.49 -0.21
N SER A 14 11.23 1.68 -1.19
CA SER A 14 10.07 1.99 -1.99
C SER A 14 8.87 2.17 -1.08
N VAL A 15 8.00 3.13 -1.40
CA VAL A 15 6.78 3.40 -0.61
C VAL A 15 6.01 2.10 -0.35
N TYR A 16 6.06 1.17 -1.31
CA TYR A 16 5.53 -0.19 -1.22
C TYR A 16 6.03 -1.02 -0.01
N ASP A 17 7.31 -0.94 0.34
CA ASP A 17 7.90 -1.68 1.47
C ASP A 17 7.45 -1.12 2.83
N LYS A 18 7.02 0.14 2.84
CA LYS A 18 6.47 0.82 4.03
C LYS A 18 4.96 0.62 4.19
N LEU A 19 4.28 0.03 3.19
CA LEU A 19 2.85 -0.23 3.25
C LEU A 19 2.54 -1.44 4.13
N THR A 20 1.56 -1.26 5.01
CA THR A 20 0.97 -2.35 5.80
C THR A 20 0.15 -3.29 4.91
N GLY A 21 -0.07 -4.53 5.36
CA GLY A 21 -0.91 -5.50 4.64
C GLY A 21 -2.31 -4.97 4.33
N VAL A 22 -2.90 -4.20 5.25
CA VAL A 22 -4.22 -3.59 5.05
C VAL A 22 -4.19 -2.49 3.98
N GLN A 23 -3.12 -1.68 3.92
CA GLN A 23 -2.94 -0.68 2.86
C GLN A 23 -2.72 -1.33 1.49
N LYS A 24 -1.97 -2.44 1.43
CA LYS A 24 -1.82 -3.23 0.19
C LYS A 24 -3.15 -3.81 -0.27
N SER A 25 -3.96 -4.35 0.66
CA SER A 25 -5.31 -4.81 0.35
C SER A 25 -6.23 -3.69 -0.12
N ALA A 26 -6.13 -2.49 0.45
CA ALA A 26 -6.88 -1.33 0.00
C ALA A 26 -6.55 -0.94 -1.45
N ILE A 27 -5.26 -0.91 -1.80
CA ILE A 27 -4.82 -0.64 -3.18
C ILE A 27 -5.32 -1.74 -4.12
N LEU A 28 -5.22 -3.01 -3.72
CA LEU A 28 -5.73 -4.13 -4.50
C LEU A 28 -7.24 -4.02 -4.74
N MET A 29 -8.02 -3.61 -3.74
CA MET A 29 -9.46 -3.39 -3.90
C MET A 29 -9.78 -2.25 -4.87
N MET A 30 -8.97 -1.18 -4.89
CA MET A 30 -9.11 -0.10 -5.87
C MET A 30 -8.81 -0.57 -7.30
N LEU A 31 -7.93 -1.58 -7.47
CA LEU A 31 -7.61 -2.18 -8.76
C LEU A 31 -8.65 -3.20 -9.23
N LEU A 32 -9.26 -3.93 -8.29
CA LEU A 32 -10.31 -4.92 -8.58
C LEU A 32 -11.61 -4.28 -9.07
N GLY A 33 -11.94 -3.08 -8.60
CA GLY A 33 -13.19 -2.40 -8.92
C GLY A 33 -14.26 -2.57 -7.83
N GLU A 34 -15.33 -1.78 -7.93
CA GLU A 34 -16.39 -1.72 -6.90
C GLU A 34 -17.13 -3.04 -6.72
N ASP A 35 -17.47 -3.73 -7.81
CA ASP A 35 -18.29 -4.95 -7.77
C ASP A 35 -17.55 -6.09 -7.03
N GLU A 36 -16.31 -6.36 -7.41
CA GLU A 36 -15.45 -7.38 -6.84
C GLU A 36 -15.04 -7.04 -5.41
N ALA A 37 -14.73 -5.76 -5.13
CA ALA A 37 -14.44 -5.31 -3.77
C ALA A 37 -15.66 -5.51 -2.85
N SER A 38 -16.88 -5.28 -3.34
CA SER A 38 -18.10 -5.46 -2.55
C SER A 38 -18.30 -6.91 -2.09
N GLU A 39 -17.94 -7.90 -2.92
CA GLU A 39 -17.99 -9.32 -2.55
C GLU A 39 -16.98 -9.66 -1.46
N ILE A 40 -15.79 -9.06 -1.49
CA ILE A 40 -14.78 -9.24 -0.44
C ILE A 40 -15.23 -8.58 0.87
N LEU A 41 -15.81 -7.37 0.80
CA LEU A 41 -16.33 -6.65 1.96
C LEU A 41 -17.43 -7.43 2.71
N LYS A 42 -18.26 -8.20 2.01
CA LYS A 42 -19.29 -9.06 2.62
C LYS A 42 -18.70 -10.16 3.52
N ASN A 43 -17.46 -10.57 3.27
CA ASN A 43 -16.78 -11.64 4.01
C ASN A 43 -15.93 -11.12 5.19
N LEU A 44 -15.83 -9.80 5.37
CA LEU A 44 -15.03 -9.18 6.41
C LEU A 44 -15.85 -8.88 7.66
N SER A 45 -15.23 -8.96 8.83
CA SER A 45 -15.87 -8.53 10.08
C SER A 45 -15.96 -7.00 10.17
N PRO A 46 -16.89 -6.44 10.96
CA PRO A 46 -17.05 -4.98 11.09
C PRO A 46 -15.76 -4.24 11.46
N LYS A 47 -14.90 -4.87 12.28
CA LYS A 47 -13.61 -4.31 12.70
C LYS A 47 -12.59 -4.28 11.56
N GLU A 48 -12.58 -5.30 10.71
CA GLU A 48 -11.70 -5.34 9.54
C GLU A 48 -12.11 -4.34 8.48
N VAL A 49 -13.42 -4.18 8.24
CA VAL A 49 -13.95 -3.16 7.34
C VAL A 49 -13.56 -1.75 7.81
N GLN A 50 -13.62 -1.48 9.12
CA GLN A 50 -13.21 -0.20 9.68
C GLN A 50 -11.71 0.08 9.50
N ASN A 51 -10.86 -0.93 9.75
CA ASN A 51 -9.43 -0.84 9.54
C ASN A 51 -9.10 -0.60 8.05
N LEU A 52 -9.78 -1.32 7.17
CA LEU A 52 -9.65 -1.18 5.72
C LEU A 52 -10.08 0.20 5.24
N GLY A 53 -11.21 0.74 5.72
CA GLY A 53 -11.65 2.09 5.37
C GLY A 53 -10.66 3.18 5.83
N THR A 54 -10.05 3.00 7.00
CA THR A 54 -8.98 3.89 7.50
C THR A 54 -7.74 3.81 6.61
N ALA A 55 -7.36 2.60 6.18
CA ALA A 55 -6.26 2.38 5.26
C ALA A 55 -6.54 2.95 3.86
N MET A 56 -7.76 2.78 3.35
CA MET A 56 -8.22 3.34 2.07
C MET A 56 -8.06 4.87 2.04
N TYR A 57 -8.41 5.57 3.12
CA TYR A 57 -8.15 7.01 3.24
C TYR A 57 -6.66 7.34 3.23
N SER A 58 -5.83 6.53 3.90
CA SER A 58 -4.38 6.73 3.94
C SER A 58 -3.68 6.49 2.60
N VAL A 59 -4.26 5.71 1.68
CA VAL A 59 -3.64 5.36 0.38
C VAL A 59 -4.15 6.20 -0.80
N GLN A 60 -5.17 7.06 -0.61
CA GLN A 60 -5.70 7.93 -1.67
C GLN A 60 -4.68 8.90 -2.28
N GLY A 61 -3.55 9.15 -1.62
CA GLY A 61 -2.48 10.05 -2.08
C GLY A 61 -1.24 9.33 -2.63
N LEU A 62 -1.30 8.03 -2.91
CA LEU A 62 -0.15 7.29 -3.42
C LEU A 62 0.07 7.54 -4.91
N ASP A 63 1.34 7.71 -5.30
CA ASP A 63 1.75 7.85 -6.69
C ASP A 63 1.50 6.57 -7.51
N GLN A 64 1.30 6.75 -8.81
CA GLN A 64 0.99 5.66 -9.74
C GLN A 64 2.08 4.57 -9.77
N ASP A 65 3.36 4.92 -9.56
CA ASP A 65 4.46 3.97 -9.39
C ASP A 65 4.25 3.02 -8.20
N THR A 66 3.68 3.51 -7.09
CA THR A 66 3.40 2.68 -5.91
C THR A 66 2.25 1.72 -6.18
N VAL A 67 1.22 2.20 -6.88
CA VAL A 67 0.08 1.37 -7.29
C VAL A 67 0.52 0.27 -8.25
N ASN A 68 1.36 0.60 -9.24
CA ASN A 68 1.89 -0.37 -10.20
C ASN A 68 2.79 -1.43 -9.57
N ARG A 69 3.43 -1.16 -8.43
CA ARG A 69 4.20 -2.18 -7.68
C ARG A 69 3.32 -3.20 -6.94
N VAL A 70 2.03 -2.95 -6.78
CA VAL A 70 1.08 -3.89 -6.15
C VAL A 70 0.51 -4.90 -7.16
N LEU A 71 0.61 -4.61 -8.46
CA LEU A 71 0.32 -5.54 -9.56
C LEU A 71 1.44 -6.58 -9.72
#